data_AF-J9WMC9-F1
#
_entry.id   AF-J9WMC9-F1
#
_cell.length_a   1.000
_cell.length_b   1.000
_cell.length_c   1.000
_cell.angle_alpha   90.00
_cell.angle_beta   90.00
_cell.angle_gamma   90.00
#
_symmetry.space_group_name_H-M   'P 1'
#
loop_
_entity.id
_entity.type
_entity.pdbx_description
1 polymer ?
#
loop_
_entity_poly.entity_id
_entity_poly.type
_entity_poly.pdbx_seq_one_letter_code
_entity_poly.pdbx_strand_id
1 'polypeptide(L)'
;YHVGWTHASSLRSGQSIFTPLAGNAMLPPEGAGLQMTSKYGSGVGVLWDGYSGVHSADLVPEMMAFGGAKQEKLAKEIGDVRARTYRSHLNCTVFPNNSILTCSGVFKVWNPIDENTTEVWTYAIVEKDM
;
A
#
# COMPACT_ATOMS: atom_id res chain seq x y z
N TYR A 1 -5.65 9.09 6.01
CA TYR A 1 -6.81 9.83 6.54
C TYR A 1 -8.14 9.14 6.22
N HIS A 2 -8.60 9.11 4.96
CA HIS A 2 -9.91 8.52 4.62
C HIS A 2 -10.03 7.01 4.94
N VAL A 3 -8.90 6.30 5.02
CA VAL A 3 -8.84 4.83 5.18
C VAL A 3 -9.70 4.33 6.33
N GLY A 4 -9.54 4.90 7.53
CA GLY A 4 -10.24 4.44 8.71
C GLY A 4 -11.74 4.68 8.65
N TRP A 5 -12.18 5.76 7.98
CA TRP A 5 -13.59 6.14 7.94
C TRP A 5 -14.33 5.51 6.75
N THR A 6 -13.89 5.80 5.52
CA THR A 6 -14.52 5.31 4.29
C THR A 6 -14.52 3.79 4.23
N HIS A 7 -13.43 3.15 4.66
CA HIS A 7 -13.27 1.69 4.56
C HIS A 7 -13.52 0.98 5.90
N ALA A 8 -14.18 1.62 6.86
CA ALA A 8 -14.39 1.06 8.20
C ALA A 8 -15.09 -0.32 8.19
N SER A 9 -16.07 -0.50 7.33
CA SER A 9 -16.78 -1.78 7.14
C SER A 9 -15.86 -2.85 6.55
N SER A 10 -15.12 -2.52 5.49
CA SER A 10 -14.17 -3.43 4.84
C SER A 10 -13.07 -3.87 5.80
N LEU A 11 -12.51 -2.93 6.56
CA LEU A 11 -11.49 -3.19 7.57
C LEU A 11 -12.02 -4.13 8.67
N ARG A 12 -13.25 -3.93 9.15
CA ARG A 12 -13.87 -4.81 10.16
C ARG A 12 -14.24 -6.19 9.61
N SER A 13 -14.56 -6.30 8.33
CA SER A 13 -15.03 -7.56 7.75
C SER A 13 -13.88 -8.42 7.25
N GLY A 14 -12.93 -7.82 6.53
CA GLY A 14 -11.81 -8.52 5.92
C GLY A 14 -10.64 -8.79 6.87
N GLN A 15 -10.58 -8.12 8.03
CA GLN A 15 -9.54 -8.32 9.04
C GLN A 15 -8.11 -8.17 8.46
N SER A 16 -7.90 -7.16 7.61
CA SER A 16 -6.56 -6.88 7.06
C SER A 16 -5.62 -6.32 8.13
N ILE A 17 -4.34 -6.15 7.80
CA ILE A 17 -3.36 -5.58 8.75
C ILE A 17 -3.69 -4.13 9.16
N PHE A 18 -4.56 -3.44 8.40
CA PHE A 18 -5.01 -2.07 8.68
C PHE A 18 -6.29 -2.00 9.52
N THR A 19 -6.86 -3.13 9.95
CA THR A 19 -8.09 -3.17 10.76
C THR A 19 -8.11 -2.24 11.98
N PRO A 20 -7.00 -2.02 12.71
CA PRO A 20 -6.98 -1.07 13.83
C PRO A 20 -7.38 0.37 13.47
N LEU A 21 -7.33 0.76 12.20
CA LEU A 21 -7.73 2.09 11.74
C LEU A 21 -9.25 2.26 11.60
N ALA A 22 -10.03 1.17 11.65
CA ALA A 22 -11.46 1.20 11.35
C ALA A 22 -12.23 2.17 12.27
N GLY A 23 -13.07 3.02 11.65
CA GLY A 23 -13.80 4.09 12.32
C GLY A 23 -12.97 5.30 12.71
N ASN A 24 -11.73 5.43 12.20
CA ASN A 24 -10.72 6.36 12.76
C ASN A 24 -10.59 6.19 14.29
N ALA A 25 -10.85 4.97 14.79
CA ALA A 25 -10.94 4.70 16.22
C ALA A 25 -9.60 4.89 16.92
N MET A 26 -8.50 4.70 16.19
CA MET A 26 -7.16 5.01 16.64
C MET A 26 -6.40 5.75 15.55
N LEU A 27 -5.57 6.71 15.98
CA LEU A 27 -4.51 7.25 15.13
C LEU A 27 -3.46 6.15 14.92
N PRO A 28 -2.84 6.07 13.73
CA PRO A 28 -1.60 5.33 13.58
C PRO A 28 -0.58 5.80 14.64
N PRO A 29 0.23 4.91 15.23
CA PRO A 29 1.23 5.32 16.21
C PRO A 29 2.19 6.35 15.62
N GLU A 30 2.83 7.15 16.47
CA GLU A 30 3.87 8.08 16.01
C GLU A 30 4.96 7.32 15.26
N GLY A 31 5.38 7.88 14.12
CA GLY A 31 6.34 7.21 13.24
C GLY A 31 5.75 6.05 12.42
N ALA A 32 4.43 5.88 12.36
CA ALA A 32 3.79 4.83 11.53
C ALA A 32 4.07 4.95 10.03
N GLY A 33 4.44 6.14 9.55
CA GLY A 33 4.62 6.37 8.14
C GLY A 33 5.23 7.73 7.79
N LEU A 34 5.35 7.98 6.49
CA LEU A 34 5.82 9.23 5.91
C LEU A 34 4.96 9.60 4.71
N GLN A 35 5.05 10.86 4.29
CA GLN A 35 4.46 11.32 3.04
C GLN A 35 5.47 12.19 2.31
N MET A 36 5.55 12.01 1.00
CA MET A 36 6.47 12.76 0.15
C MET A 36 5.78 13.18 -1.15
N THR A 37 6.36 14.19 -1.78
CA THR A 37 5.99 14.67 -3.11
C THR A 37 7.26 14.99 -3.91
N SER A 38 7.13 15.24 -5.19
CA SER A 38 8.24 15.52 -6.09
C SER A 38 7.97 16.73 -6.98
N LYS A 39 9.04 17.28 -7.57
CA LYS A 39 8.99 18.44 -8.47
C LYS A 39 7.95 18.31 -9.59
N TYR A 40 7.75 17.10 -10.10
CA TYR A 40 6.89 16.84 -11.26
C TYR A 40 5.52 16.26 -10.87
N GLY A 41 5.10 16.41 -9.61
CA GLY A 41 3.74 16.13 -9.15
C GLY A 41 3.48 14.69 -8.67
N SER A 42 4.39 13.75 -8.92
CA SER A 42 4.29 12.40 -8.34
C SER A 42 4.52 12.44 -6.83
N GLY A 43 3.81 11.59 -6.10
CA GLY A 43 3.92 11.51 -4.64
C GLY A 43 3.55 10.14 -4.10
N VAL A 44 4.02 9.85 -2.88
CA VAL A 44 3.75 8.58 -2.21
C VAL A 44 3.53 8.78 -0.71
N GLY A 45 2.55 8.06 -0.17
CA GLY A 45 2.45 7.78 1.26
C GLY A 45 3.08 6.43 1.57
N VAL A 46 3.84 6.36 2.66
CA VAL A 46 4.49 5.13 3.15
C VAL A 46 3.87 4.76 4.48
N LEU A 47 3.38 3.52 4.61
CA LEU A 47 2.95 2.95 5.87
C LEU A 47 3.82 1.74 6.20
N TRP A 48 4.62 1.86 7.27
CA TRP A 48 5.68 0.89 7.55
C TRP A 48 5.13 -0.51 7.81
N ASP A 49 5.85 -1.50 7.31
CA ASP A 49 5.64 -2.93 7.56
C ASP A 49 4.27 -3.50 7.12
N GLY A 50 3.45 -2.71 6.41
CA GLY A 50 2.12 -3.09 5.92
C GLY A 50 2.12 -4.03 4.69
N TYR A 51 2.99 -5.04 4.63
CA TYR A 51 3.21 -5.82 3.40
C TYR A 51 1.99 -6.61 2.91
N SER A 52 1.13 -7.10 3.80
CA SER A 52 -0.15 -7.73 3.36
C SER A 52 -1.18 -6.70 2.90
N GLY A 53 -0.98 -5.41 3.19
CA GLY A 53 -1.83 -4.33 2.71
C GLY A 53 -3.32 -4.55 2.97
N VAL A 54 -4.11 -4.53 1.89
CA VAL A 54 -5.57 -4.71 1.95
C VAL A 54 -6.04 -6.17 1.82
N HIS A 55 -5.13 -7.13 1.65
CA HIS A 55 -5.52 -8.54 1.64
C HIS A 55 -6.18 -8.93 2.96
N SER A 56 -7.18 -9.81 2.88
CA SER A 56 -7.89 -10.33 4.05
C SER A 56 -7.01 -11.26 4.89
N ALA A 57 -7.47 -11.55 6.10
CA ALA A 57 -6.70 -12.30 7.11
C ALA A 57 -6.16 -13.65 6.64
N ASP A 58 -6.79 -14.28 5.64
CA ASP A 58 -6.38 -15.54 5.03
C ASP A 58 -5.01 -15.45 4.35
N LEU A 59 -4.68 -14.33 3.71
CA LEU A 59 -3.40 -14.12 3.02
C LEU A 59 -2.33 -13.42 3.87
N VAL A 60 -2.71 -12.84 5.02
CA VAL A 60 -1.76 -12.07 5.85
C VAL A 60 -0.53 -12.90 6.25
N PRO A 61 -0.64 -14.15 6.76
CA PRO A 61 0.53 -14.90 7.20
C PRO A 61 1.51 -15.19 6.06
N GLU A 62 1.01 -15.61 4.89
CA GLU A 62 1.82 -15.97 3.73
C GLU A 62 2.53 -14.74 3.15
N MET A 63 1.80 -13.66 2.93
CA MET A 63 2.37 -12.40 2.43
C MET A 63 3.45 -11.89 3.38
N MET A 64 3.14 -11.80 4.68
CA MET A 64 4.09 -11.29 5.66
C MET A 64 5.36 -12.14 5.77
N ALA A 65 5.24 -13.46 5.62
CA ALA A 65 6.38 -14.39 5.59
C ALA A 65 7.26 -14.16 4.34
N PHE A 66 6.67 -14.08 3.15
CA PHE A 66 7.40 -13.84 1.90
C PHE A 66 8.14 -12.48 1.94
N GLY A 67 7.42 -11.41 2.31
CA GLY A 67 8.01 -10.07 2.40
C GLY A 67 9.12 -9.97 3.45
N GLY A 68 8.96 -10.67 4.58
CA GLY A 68 9.98 -10.73 5.63
C GLY A 68 11.24 -11.47 5.18
N ALA A 69 11.09 -12.64 4.55
CA ALA A 69 12.20 -13.42 4.03
C ALA A 69 13.01 -12.64 2.97
N LYS A 70 12.32 -11.87 2.11
CA LYS A 70 13.02 -11.04 1.11
C LYS A 70 13.65 -9.79 1.72
N GLN A 71 13.04 -9.17 2.73
CA GLN A 71 13.63 -8.05 3.47
C GLN A 71 15.01 -8.42 4.04
N GLU A 72 15.16 -9.61 4.63
CA GLU A 72 16.43 -10.05 5.20
C GLU A 72 17.56 -10.15 4.15
N LYS A 73 17.22 -10.62 2.95
CA LYS A 73 18.16 -10.67 1.82
C LYS A 73 18.50 -9.26 1.33
N LEU A 74 17.47 -8.44 1.10
CA LEU A 74 17.63 -7.06 0.61
C LEU A 74 18.40 -6.16 1.58
N ALA A 75 18.30 -6.39 2.89
CA ALA A 75 19.05 -5.60 3.88
C ALA A 75 20.58 -5.64 3.61
N LYS A 76 21.09 -6.79 3.15
CA LYS A 76 22.51 -6.97 2.79
C LYS A 76 22.92 -6.25 1.51
N GLU A 77 21.96 -5.95 0.63
CA GLU A 77 22.20 -5.36 -0.69
C GLU A 77 21.93 -3.86 -0.74
N ILE A 78 20.84 -3.41 -0.10
CA ILE A 78 20.33 -2.04 -0.21
C ILE A 78 20.20 -1.34 1.15
N GLY A 79 20.62 -1.99 2.23
CA GLY A 79 20.57 -1.46 3.60
C GLY A 79 19.18 -1.54 4.24
N ASP A 80 19.15 -1.47 5.57
CA ASP A 80 17.97 -1.77 6.39
C ASP A 80 16.75 -0.89 6.06
N VAL A 81 16.97 0.41 5.88
CA VAL A 81 15.87 1.36 5.61
C VAL A 81 15.20 1.05 4.27
N ARG A 82 15.97 0.83 3.20
CA ARG A 82 15.41 0.56 1.87
C ARG A 82 14.78 -0.84 1.81
N ALA A 83 15.36 -1.81 2.51
CA ALA A 83 14.77 -3.15 2.65
C ALA A 83 13.45 -3.12 3.42
N ARG A 84 13.32 -2.28 4.46
CA ARG A 84 12.04 -2.06 5.15
C ARG A 84 11.03 -1.36 4.25
N THR A 85 11.45 -0.35 3.49
CA THR A 85 10.58 0.33 2.52
C THR A 85 10.04 -0.65 1.47
N TYR A 86 10.85 -1.58 0.98
CA TYR A 86 10.41 -2.62 0.05
C TYR A 86 9.16 -3.36 0.55
N ARG A 87 9.14 -3.72 1.84
CA ARG A 87 8.02 -4.44 2.45
C ARG A 87 6.99 -3.56 3.16
N SER A 88 6.98 -2.27 2.86
CA SER A 88 6.04 -1.29 3.44
C SER A 88 4.99 -0.89 2.41
N HIS A 89 3.77 -0.64 2.86
CA HIS A 89 2.66 -0.33 1.97
C HIS A 89 2.79 1.09 1.42
N LEU A 90 2.91 1.22 0.10
CA LEU A 90 3.04 2.49 -0.58
C LEU A 90 1.77 2.83 -1.33
N ASN A 91 1.12 3.94 -1.01
CA ASN A 91 0.06 4.52 -1.83
C ASN A 91 0.63 5.63 -2.71
N CYS A 92 0.82 5.35 -3.99
CA CYS A 92 1.52 6.20 -4.93
C CYS A 92 0.58 6.69 -6.03
N THR A 93 0.79 7.92 -6.48
CA THR A 93 0.37 8.36 -7.81
C THR A 93 1.60 8.84 -8.57
N VAL A 94 1.84 8.23 -9.73
CA VAL A 94 2.74 8.75 -10.74
C VAL A 94 1.93 9.68 -11.63
N PHE A 95 2.29 10.96 -11.61
CA PHE A 95 1.55 11.99 -12.33
C PHE A 95 1.47 11.65 -13.84
N PRO A 96 0.31 11.82 -14.50
CA PRO A 96 -0.90 12.49 -14.00
C PRO A 96 -1.97 11.57 -13.40
N ASN A 97 -2.11 10.33 -13.88
CA ASN A 97 -3.31 9.53 -13.69
C ASN A 97 -3.01 8.03 -13.49
N ASN A 98 -1.81 7.69 -13.05
CA ASN A 98 -1.43 6.32 -12.72
C ASN A 98 -1.25 6.18 -11.21
N SER A 99 -1.92 5.21 -10.59
CA SER A 99 -1.82 4.98 -9.14
C SER A 99 -1.47 3.55 -8.81
N ILE A 100 -0.75 3.36 -7.70
CA ILE A 100 -0.23 2.06 -7.28
C ILE A 100 -0.38 1.92 -5.77
N LEU A 101 -0.84 0.75 -5.33
CA LEU A 101 -0.69 0.27 -3.95
C LEU A 101 0.32 -0.88 -3.99
N THR A 102 1.56 -0.63 -3.56
CA THR A 102 2.54 -1.72 -3.44
C THR A 102 2.12 -2.67 -2.33
N CYS A 103 2.63 -3.90 -2.40
CA CYS A 103 2.37 -4.98 -1.45
C CYS A 103 0.93 -5.51 -1.52
N SER A 104 -0.10 -4.64 -1.38
CA SER A 104 -1.48 -4.93 -1.80
C SER A 104 -1.59 -5.36 -3.27
N GLY A 105 -0.58 -5.05 -4.08
CA GLY A 105 -0.48 -5.51 -5.45
C GLY A 105 -1.45 -4.82 -6.41
N VAL A 106 -1.92 -3.61 -6.12
CA VAL A 106 -2.93 -2.93 -6.95
C VAL A 106 -2.26 -1.90 -7.86
N PHE A 107 -2.55 -1.96 -9.15
CA PHE A 107 -2.11 -0.96 -10.13
C PHE A 107 -3.31 -0.42 -10.91
N LYS A 108 -3.40 0.90 -11.04
CA LYS A 108 -4.56 1.60 -11.60
C LYS A 108 -4.15 2.60 -12.66
N VAL A 109 -4.98 2.72 -13.69
CA VAL A 109 -4.97 3.87 -14.61
C VAL A 109 -6.35 4.50 -14.60
N TRP A 110 -6.39 5.82 -14.41
CA TRP A 110 -7.62 6.61 -14.42
C TRP A 110 -7.75 7.26 -15.81
N ASN A 111 -8.27 6.52 -16.80
CA ASN A 111 -8.35 6.99 -18.17
C ASN A 111 -9.47 8.04 -18.31
N PRO A 112 -9.14 9.29 -18.65
CA PRO A 112 -10.16 10.33 -18.78
C PRO A 112 -11.01 10.08 -20.04
N ILE A 113 -12.33 10.22 -19.91
CA ILE A 113 -13.25 10.27 -21.05
C ILE A 113 -13.76 11.70 -21.23
N ASP A 114 -14.28 12.29 -20.14
CA ASP A 114 -14.70 13.69 -20.05
C ASP A 114 -14.52 14.20 -18.59
N GLU A 115 -14.97 15.42 -18.28
CA GLU A 115 -14.78 16.03 -16.95
C GLU A 115 -15.50 15.30 -15.81
N ASN A 116 -16.51 14.46 -16.10
CA ASN A 116 -17.31 13.72 -15.13
C ASN A 116 -17.22 12.20 -15.30
N THR A 117 -16.47 11.71 -16.28
CA THR A 117 -16.38 10.29 -16.64
C THR A 117 -14.93 9.83 -16.73
N THR A 118 -14.60 8.78 -15.97
CA THR A 118 -13.29 8.12 -15.98
C THR A 118 -13.48 6.63 -16.19
N GLU A 119 -12.77 6.06 -17.15
CA GLU A 119 -12.64 4.61 -17.30
C GLU A 119 -11.50 4.11 -16.41
N VAL A 120 -11.82 3.26 -15.42
CA VAL A 120 -10.85 2.83 -14.41
C VAL A 120 -10.28 1.46 -14.75
N TRP A 121 -9.02 1.41 -15.17
CA TRP A 121 -8.32 0.14 -15.38
C TRP A 121 -7.67 -0.33 -14.08
N THR A 122 -7.79 -1.62 -13.81
CA THR A 122 -7.27 -2.24 -12.58
C THR A 122 -6.52 -3.50 -12.91
N TYR A 123 -5.28 -3.57 -12.47
CA TYR A 123 -4.40 -4.71 -12.64
C TYR A 123 -3.88 -5.16 -11.28
N ALA A 124 -3.49 -6.43 -11.22
CA ALA A 124 -2.67 -6.96 -10.15
C ALA A 124 -1.18 -6.88 -10.55
N ILE A 125 -0.33 -6.45 -9.63
CA ILE A 125 1.13 -6.58 -9.74
C ILE A 125 1.61 -7.61 -8.73
N VAL A 126 2.47 -8.51 -9.19
CA VAL A 126 3.06 -9.58 -8.38
C VAL A 126 4.57 -9.57 -8.56
N GLU A 127 5.28 -10.03 -7.55
CA GLU A 127 6.72 -10.23 -7.66
C GLU A 127 6.97 -11.52 -8.46
N LYS A 128 7.92 -11.48 -9.41
CA LYS A 128 8.12 -12.57 -10.39
C LYS A 128 8.56 -13.89 -9.79
N ASP A 129 9.12 -13.84 -8.59
CA ASP A 129 9.65 -14.95 -7.79
C ASP A 129 8.72 -15.33 -6.63
N MET A 130 7.47 -14.86 -6.64
CA MET A 130 6.38 -15.45 -5.85
C MET A 130 6.03 -16.86 -6.36
#